data_AF-A0A4Z2HG87-F1
#
_entry.id   AF-A0A4Z2HG87-F1
#
_cell.length_a   1.000
_cell.length_b   1.000
_cell.length_c   1.000
_cell.angle_alpha   90.00
_cell.angle_beta   90.00
_cell.angle_gamma   90.00
#
_symmetry.space_group_name_H-M   'P 1'
#
loop_
_entity.id
_entity.type
_entity.pdbx_description
1 polymer ?
#
loop_
_entity_poly.entity_id
_entity_poly.type
_entity_poly.pdbx_seq_one_letter_code
_entity_poly.pdbx_strand_id
1 'polypeptide(L)'
;MTGSAISKAVCKATTHEVSGPKKKHLDYLIHCTNELNVSIPHLADTLLERTASNSWIVVFKALITTHHLMMYGSERLMQYLASRNTLFNLNNFLDKAALQGD
;
A
#
# COMPACT_ATOMS: atom_id res chain seq x y z
N MET A 1 13.97 -3.16 11.61
CA MET A 1 13.17 -4.23 10.95
C MET A 1 13.74 -4.51 9.56
N THR A 2 13.61 -5.73 9.02
CA THR A 2 14.11 -6.05 7.68
C THR A 2 13.11 -5.67 6.58
N GLY A 3 13.59 -5.37 5.37
CA GLY A 3 12.73 -5.09 4.21
C GLY A 3 11.72 -6.21 3.91
N SER A 4 12.07 -7.47 4.18
CA SER A 4 11.19 -8.63 4.02
C SER A 4 9.95 -8.60 4.93
N ALA A 5 10.07 -8.05 6.15
CA ALA A 5 8.94 -7.94 7.07
C ALA A 5 7.91 -6.90 6.59
N ILE A 6 8.40 -5.79 6.03
CA ILE A 6 7.57 -4.72 5.44
C ILE A 6 6.78 -5.28 4.25
N SER A 7 7.46 -5.96 3.32
CA SER A 7 6.80 -6.52 2.14
C SER A 7 5.72 -7.54 2.51
N LYS A 8 5.98 -8.37 3.53
CA LYS A 8 4.97 -9.30 4.07
C LYS A 8 3.78 -8.58 4.69
N ALA A 9 4.01 -7.49 5.43
CA ALA A 9 2.94 -6.70 6.04
C ALA A 9 2.07 -6.01 4.98
N VAL A 10 2.69 -5.41 3.95
CA VAL A 10 1.98 -4.81 2.81
C VAL A 10 1.14 -5.84 2.07
N CYS A 11 1.68 -7.04 1.81
CA CYS A 11 0.91 -8.12 1.18
C CYS A 11 -0.31 -8.55 2.03
N LYS A 12 -0.17 -8.59 3.36
CA LYS A 12 -1.28 -8.90 4.27
C LYS A 12 -2.34 -7.80 4.34
N ALA A 13 -1.96 -6.54 4.14
CA ALA A 13 -2.92 -5.43 4.03
C ALA A 13 -3.65 -5.43 2.67
N THR A 14 -3.03 -6.00 1.63
CA THR A 14 -3.49 -5.94 0.23
C THR A 14 -3.78 -7.34 -0.36
N THR A 15 -4.47 -8.18 0.43
CA THR A 15 -4.92 -9.51 -0.02
C THR A 15 -6.06 -9.40 -1.03
N HIS A 16 -6.32 -10.49 -1.77
CA HIS A 16 -7.46 -10.62 -2.68
C HIS A 16 -8.82 -10.82 -1.96
N GLU A 17 -8.87 -10.80 -0.63
CA GLU A 17 -10.13 -10.85 0.10
C GLU A 17 -10.93 -9.55 -0.14
N VAL A 18 -12.20 -9.68 -0.58
CA VAL A 18 -13.15 -8.57 -0.82
C VAL A 18 -13.61 -7.97 0.51
N SER A 19 -12.70 -7.25 1.15
CA SER A 19 -12.90 -6.49 2.39
C SER A 19 -11.83 -5.42 2.50
N GLY A 20 -12.04 -4.45 3.39
CA GLY A 20 -11.04 -3.43 3.69
C GLY A 20 -9.74 -4.04 4.26
N PRO A 21 -8.60 -3.32 4.20
CA PRO A 21 -7.38 -3.75 4.87
C PRO A 21 -7.64 -3.99 6.37
N LYS A 22 -7.25 -5.15 6.89
CA LYS A 22 -7.48 -5.49 8.30
C LYS A 22 -6.70 -4.52 9.20
N LYS A 23 -7.38 -3.95 10.20
CA LYS A 23 -6.82 -2.96 11.14
C LYS A 23 -5.44 -3.34 11.70
N LYS A 24 -5.27 -4.59 12.15
CA LYS A 24 -3.99 -5.09 12.68
C LYS A 24 -2.80 -4.94 11.72
N HIS A 25 -3.02 -4.94 10.40
CA HIS A 25 -1.96 -4.75 9.40
C HIS A 25 -1.70 -3.28 9.16
N LEU A 26 -2.74 -2.44 9.21
CA LEU A 26 -2.59 -0.98 9.16
C LEU A 26 -1.83 -0.46 10.38
N ASP A 27 -2.23 -0.86 11.59
CA ASP A 27 -1.57 -0.47 12.85
C ASP A 27 -0.08 -0.85 12.84
N TYR A 28 0.24 -2.04 12.33
CA TYR A 28 1.63 -2.48 12.19
C TYR A 28 2.41 -1.63 11.18
N LEU A 29 1.82 -1.28 10.04
CA LEU A 29 2.47 -0.43 9.04
C LEU A 29 2.64 1.01 9.54
N ILE A 30 1.67 1.56 10.29
CA ILE A 30 1.79 2.85 10.99
C ILE A 30 2.99 2.81 11.94
N HIS A 31 3.10 1.77 12.77
CA HIS A 31 4.25 1.58 13.64
C HIS A 31 5.56 1.56 12.82
N CYS A 32 5.63 0.79 11.73
CA CYS A 32 6.80 0.76 10.85
C CYS A 32 7.19 2.15 10.33
N THR A 33 6.24 3.02 9.97
CA THR A 33 6.57 4.37 9.47
C THR A 33 7.25 5.27 10.50
N ASN A 34 7.01 5.04 11.80
CA ASN A 34 7.58 5.83 12.88
C ASN A 34 8.97 5.35 13.32
N GLU A 35 9.37 4.15 12.91
CA GLU A 35 10.65 3.56 13.28
C GLU A 35 11.80 4.15 12.44
N LEU A 36 12.84 4.64 13.12
CA LEU A 36 13.99 5.29 12.46
C LEU A 36 14.79 4.32 11.59
N ASN A 37 14.82 3.04 11.96
CA ASN A 37 15.53 1.98 11.23
C ASN A 37 14.73 1.39 10.06
N VAL A 38 13.52 1.89 9.80
CA VAL A 38 12.69 1.48 8.66
C VAL A 38 12.95 2.39 7.47
N SER A 39 13.20 1.77 6.32
CA SER A 39 13.31 2.47 5.05
C SER A 39 11.92 2.87 4.54
N ILE A 40 11.62 4.17 4.65
CA ILE A 40 10.40 4.77 4.11
C ILE A 40 10.30 4.61 2.58
N PRO A 41 11.38 4.82 1.79
CA PRO A 41 11.34 4.55 0.35
C PRO A 41 10.92 3.12 0.03
N HIS A 42 11.52 2.13 0.70
CA HIS A 42 11.18 0.71 0.49
C HIS A 42 9.72 0.41 0.82
N LEU A 43 9.20 0.96 1.92
CA LEU A 43 7.80 0.80 2.31
C LEU A 43 6.86 1.39 1.25
N ALA A 44 7.15 2.61 0.80
CA ALA A 44 6.36 3.31 -0.21
C ALA A 44 6.40 2.58 -1.55
N ASP A 45 7.59 2.22 -2.04
CA ASP A 45 7.76 1.49 -3.30
C ASP A 45 7.03 0.14 -3.25
N THR A 46 7.09 -0.58 -2.13
CA THR A 46 6.34 -1.84 -1.98
C THR A 46 4.82 -1.63 -2.06
N LEU A 47 4.27 -0.52 -1.53
CA LEU A 47 2.85 -0.19 -1.69
C LEU A 47 2.50 0.17 -3.14
N LEU A 48 3.36 0.95 -3.80
CA LEU A 48 3.19 1.32 -5.22
C LEU A 48 3.21 0.08 -6.12
N GLU A 49 4.08 -0.89 -5.86
CA GLU A 49 4.11 -2.18 -6.58
C GLU A 49 2.78 -2.94 -6.47
N ARG A 50 2.07 -2.86 -5.33
CA ARG A 50 0.75 -3.49 -5.20
C ARG A 50 -0.29 -2.84 -6.13
N THR A 51 -0.13 -1.57 -6.47
CA THR A 51 -1.01 -0.88 -7.44
C THR A 51 -0.81 -1.33 -8.88
N ALA A 52 0.27 -2.07 -9.19
CA ALA A 52 0.47 -2.71 -10.49
C ALA A 52 -0.19 -4.10 -10.60
N SER A 53 -0.98 -4.52 -9.60
CA SER A 53 -1.74 -5.76 -9.68
C SER A 53 -2.89 -5.65 -10.70
N ASN A 54 -3.24 -6.77 -11.34
CA ASN A 54 -4.42 -6.86 -12.20
C ASN A 54 -5.75 -6.93 -11.42
N SER A 55 -5.69 -7.16 -10.10
CA SER A 55 -6.89 -7.31 -9.27
C SER A 55 -7.31 -5.98 -8.68
N TRP A 56 -8.54 -5.53 -8.96
CA TRP A 56 -9.08 -4.28 -8.42
C TRP A 56 -9.05 -4.27 -6.90
N ILE A 57 -9.29 -5.42 -6.27
CA ILE A 57 -9.29 -5.58 -4.81
C ILE A 57 -7.90 -5.22 -4.25
N VAL A 58 -6.84 -5.75 -4.85
CA VAL A 58 -5.46 -5.50 -4.41
C VAL A 58 -5.08 -4.05 -4.65
N VAL A 59 -5.35 -3.53 -5.84
CA VAL A 59 -5.05 -2.12 -6.20
C VAL A 59 -5.77 -1.17 -5.25
N PHE A 60 -7.07 -1.36 -5.06
CA PHE A 60 -7.87 -0.47 -4.22
C PHE A 60 -7.46 -0.54 -2.75
N LYS A 61 -7.15 -1.74 -2.22
CA LYS A 61 -6.62 -1.89 -0.85
C LYS A 61 -5.23 -1.26 -0.69
N ALA A 62 -4.40 -1.28 -1.73
CA ALA A 62 -3.10 -0.60 -1.70
C ALA A 62 -3.30 0.93 -1.62
N LEU A 63 -4.23 1.50 -2.39
CA LEU A 63 -4.58 2.92 -2.30
C LEU A 63 -5.14 3.29 -0.92
N ILE A 64 -6.08 2.51 -0.38
CA ILE A 64 -6.63 2.71 0.98
C ILE A 64 -5.51 2.64 2.03
N THR A 65 -4.63 1.64 1.93
CA THR A 65 -3.50 1.49 2.85
C THR A 65 -2.58 2.71 2.78
N THR A 66 -2.20 3.15 1.58
CA THR A 66 -1.35 4.34 1.42
C THR A 66 -2.01 5.59 2.00
N HIS A 67 -3.29 5.83 1.70
CA HIS A 67 -4.05 6.95 2.26
C HIS A 67 -4.09 6.89 3.80
N HIS A 68 -4.33 5.72 4.37
CA HIS A 68 -4.36 5.53 5.82
C HIS A 68 -3.00 5.85 6.46
N LEU A 69 -1.89 5.42 5.84
CA LEU A 69 -0.55 5.74 6.34
C LEU A 69 -0.20 7.22 6.18
N MET A 70 -0.71 7.91 5.15
CA MET A 70 -0.54 9.36 5.03
C MET A 70 -1.26 10.13 6.14
N MET A 71 -2.42 9.64 6.58
CA MET A 71 -3.24 10.30 7.62
C MET A 71 -2.78 9.99 9.05
N TYR A 72 -2.33 8.74 9.30
CA TYR A 72 -2.09 8.25 10.67
C TYR A 72 -0.64 7.79 10.91
N GLY A 73 0.18 7.70 9.86
CA GLY A 73 1.59 7.33 9.93
C GLY A 73 2.52 8.52 10.17
N SER A 74 3.81 8.27 10.09
CA SER A 74 4.83 9.31 10.16
C SER A 74 4.79 10.25 8.96
N GLU A 75 4.95 11.56 9.20
CA GLU A 75 5.07 12.58 8.15
C GLU A 75 6.18 12.28 7.14
N ARG A 76 7.22 11.51 7.54
CA ARG A 76 8.30 11.05 6.66
C ARG A 76 7.75 10.36 5.41
N LEU A 77 6.67 9.58 5.53
CA LEU A 77 6.05 8.92 4.40
C LEU A 77 5.41 9.93 3.45
N MET A 78 4.63 10.87 3.98
CA MET A 78 3.98 11.90 3.17
C MET A 78 5.01 12.79 2.46
N GLN A 79 6.07 13.18 3.15
CA GLN A 79 7.18 13.96 2.57
C GLN A 79 7.87 13.18 1.45
N TYR A 80 8.14 11.89 1.65
CA TYR A 80 8.72 11.04 0.60
C TYR A 80 7.80 10.97 -0.62
N LEU A 81 6.50 10.69 -0.43
CA LEU A 81 5.54 10.63 -1.53
C LEU A 81 5.44 11.97 -2.28
N ALA A 82 5.43 13.09 -1.56
CA ALA A 82 5.40 14.43 -2.16
C ALA A 82 6.68 14.76 -2.95
N SER A 83 7.82 14.14 -2.62
CA SER A 83 9.08 14.33 -3.35
C SER A 83 9.17 13.57 -4.68
N ARG A 84 8.22 12.67 -4.96
CA ARG A 84 8.21 11.83 -6.16
C ARG A 84 7.52 12.53 -7.33
N ASN A 85 8.12 12.44 -8.52
CA ASN A 85 7.50 12.92 -9.76
C ASN A 85 6.29 12.09 -10.18
N THR A 86 6.28 10.80 -9.82
CA THR A 86 5.22 9.86 -10.14
C THR A 86 4.93 8.96 -8.95
N LEU A 87 3.64 8.74 -8.69
CA LEU A 87 3.14 7.89 -7.61
C LEU A 87 2.32 6.73 -8.18
N PHE A 88 1.08 7.00 -8.57
CA PHE A 88 0.16 6.00 -9.11
C PHE A 88 -0.04 6.20 -10.61
N ASN A 89 -0.01 5.11 -11.38
CA ASN A 89 -0.32 5.12 -12.81
C ASN A 89 -1.53 4.24 -13.10
N LEU A 90 -2.72 4.73 -12.74
CA LEU A 90 -3.98 3.97 -12.80
C LEU A 90 -5.00 4.53 -13.80
N ASN A 91 -4.61 5.48 -14.65
CA ASN A 91 -5.52 6.18 -15.57
C ASN A 91 -6.30 5.23 -16.51
N ASN A 92 -5.70 4.09 -16.87
CA ASN A 92 -6.30 3.07 -17.74
C ASN A 92 -6.50 1.73 -17.02
N PHE A 93 -6.57 1.74 -15.69
CA PHE A 93 -6.76 0.51 -14.92
C PHE A 93 -8.14 -0.11 -15.23
N LEU A 94 -8.14 -1.40 -15.57
CA LEU A 94 -9.36 -2.18 -15.81
C LEU A 94 -9.14 -3.64 -15.38
N ASP A 95 -9.89 -4.08 -14.37
CA ASP A 95 -9.93 -5.49 -13.97
C ASP A 95 -10.99 -6.23 -14.79
N LYS A 96 -10.55 -6.97 -15.82
CA LYS A 96 -11.44 -7.71 -16.72
C LYS A 96 -12.10 -8.93 -16.06
N ALA A 97 -11.49 -9.51 -15.02
CA ALA A 97 -12.03 -10.68 -14.36
C ALA A 97 -13.26 -10.33 -13.52
N ALA A 98 -13.29 -9.12 -12.94
CA ALA A 98 -14.45 -8.62 -12.22
C ALA A 98 -15.66 -8.33 -13.14
N LEU A 99 -15.43 -8.09 -14.44
CA LEU A 99 -16.49 -7.85 -15.42
C LEU A 99 -17.14 -9.15 -15.95
N GLN A 100 -16.47 -10.29 -15.81
CA GLN A 100 -16.98 -11.59 -16.27
C GLN A 100 -17.80 -12.33 -15.20
N GLY A 101 -17.94 -11.75 -14.01
CA GLY A 101 -18.71 -12.30 -12.91
C GLY A 101 -19.96 -11.47 -12.62
N ASP A 102 -20.93 -11.50 -13.54
CA ASP A 102 -22.35 -11.21 -13.32
C ASP A 102 -23.19 -12.10 -14.25
#